data_AF-A0A495VPY5-F1
#
_entry.id   AF-A0A495VPY5-F1
#
_cell.length_a   1.000
_cell.length_b   1.000
_cell.length_c   1.000
_cell.angle_alpha   90.00
_cell.angle_beta   90.00
_cell.angle_gamma   90.00
#
_symmetry.space_group_name_H-M   'P 1'
#
loop_
_entity.id
_entity.type
_entity.pdbx_description
1 polymer ?
#
loop_
_entity_poly.entity_id
_entity_poly.type
_entity_poly.pdbx_seq_one_letter_code
_entity_poly.pdbx_strand_id
1 'polypeptide(L)'
;MKGLKIFFNGEEIDVSSDFGVSLMVCTKSEKEQSVANLVGIDREKNTYTWLNSLMNTGDVIDMEIAELNRSSVPISVEKFFSEEEKSNQGKSDEMWAKDLADYYTLEKLLKEEGFL
;
A
#
# COMPACT_ATOMS: atom_id res chain seq x y z
N MET A 1 -22.21 -2.46 13.14
CA MET A 1 -21.61 -2.48 11.79
C MET A 1 -20.53 -3.53 11.84
N LYS A 2 -20.52 -4.52 10.95
CA LYS A 2 -19.41 -5.50 10.96
C LYS A 2 -18.10 -4.80 10.64
N GLY A 3 -17.02 -5.26 11.25
CA GLY A 3 -15.70 -4.71 11.01
C GLY A 3 -14.60 -5.55 11.64
N LEU A 4 -13.40 -5.01 11.61
CA LEU A 4 -12.21 -5.60 12.21
C LEU A 4 -11.88 -4.85 13.50
N LYS A 5 -11.69 -5.58 14.59
CA LYS A 5 -10.97 -5.08 15.75
C LYS A 5 -9.55 -5.62 15.72
N ILE A 6 -8.60 -4.74 15.92
CA ILE A 6 -7.18 -5.09 16.00
C ILE A 6 -6.64 -4.58 17.34
N PHE A 7 -5.94 -5.45 18.05
CA PHE A 7 -5.17 -5.08 19.23
C PHE A 7 -3.69 -5.33 18.97
N PHE A 8 -2.88 -4.27 19.09
CA PHE A 8 -1.44 -4.34 18.88
C PHE A 8 -0.74 -3.31 19.77
N ASN A 9 0.32 -3.72 20.49
CA ASN A 9 1.11 -2.85 21.36
C ASN A 9 0.29 -2.02 22.37
N GLY A 10 -0.84 -2.54 22.86
CA GLY A 10 -1.71 -1.84 23.80
C GLY A 10 -2.72 -0.88 23.17
N GLU A 11 -2.72 -0.76 21.83
CA GLU A 11 -3.67 0.05 21.08
C GLU A 11 -4.80 -0.84 20.51
N GLU A 12 -6.04 -0.40 20.69
CA GLU A 12 -7.24 -1.01 20.09
C GLU A 12 -7.67 -0.15 18.89
N ILE A 13 -7.78 -0.78 17.72
CA ILE A 13 -8.14 -0.13 16.46
C ILE A 13 -9.37 -0.85 15.90
N ASP A 14 -10.47 -0.10 15.80
CA ASP A 14 -11.74 -0.55 15.25
C ASP A 14 -11.87 -0.04 13.80
N VAL A 15 -12.07 -0.90 12.81
CA VAL A 15 -12.33 -0.48 11.42
C VAL A 15 -13.60 -1.11 10.87
N SER A 16 -14.61 -0.28 10.60
CA SER A 16 -15.90 -0.70 10.05
C SER A 16 -15.82 -1.05 8.57
N SER A 17 -16.55 -2.09 8.14
CA SER A 17 -16.68 -2.48 6.72
C SER A 17 -17.45 -1.46 5.87
N ASP A 18 -18.21 -0.57 6.50
CA ASP A 18 -19.10 0.38 5.80
C ASP A 18 -18.33 1.57 5.20
N PHE A 19 -17.00 1.62 5.39
CA PHE A 19 -16.13 2.64 4.79
C PHE A 19 -16.01 2.54 3.26
N GLY A 20 -16.51 1.47 2.63
CA GLY A 20 -16.40 1.27 1.18
C GLY A 20 -14.96 1.01 0.71
N VAL A 21 -14.08 0.61 1.62
CA VAL A 21 -12.67 0.30 1.39
C VAL A 21 -12.43 -1.20 1.47
N SER A 22 -11.48 -1.69 0.68
CA SER A 22 -10.93 -3.05 0.86
C SER A 22 -9.87 -3.00 1.94
N LEU A 23 -10.10 -3.69 3.07
CA LEU A 23 -9.17 -3.72 4.20
C LEU A 23 -8.12 -4.83 4.03
N MET A 24 -6.89 -4.51 4.42
CA MET A 24 -5.76 -5.43 4.41
C MET A 24 -4.93 -5.21 5.67
N VAL A 25 -4.71 -6.30 6.40
CA VAL A 25 -3.72 -6.35 7.47
C VAL A 25 -2.51 -7.09 6.93
N CYS A 26 -1.36 -6.44 6.95
CA CYS A 26 -0.13 -7.02 6.43
C CYS A 26 1.07 -6.63 7.28
N THR A 27 2.12 -7.42 7.15
CA THR A 27 3.44 -7.07 7.66
C THR A 27 4.32 -6.69 6.47
N LYS A 28 5.00 -5.55 6.53
CA LYS A 28 5.92 -5.10 5.49
C LYS A 28 7.32 -4.86 6.05
N SER A 29 8.33 -4.95 5.20
CA SER A 29 9.68 -4.51 5.53
C SER A 29 9.85 -3.07 5.07
N GLU A 30 10.27 -2.19 5.97
CA GLU A 30 10.55 -0.78 5.71
C GLU A 30 11.91 -0.41 6.34
N LYS A 31 12.88 -0.02 5.52
CA LYS A 31 14.25 0.35 5.97
C LYS A 31 14.87 -0.68 6.94
N GLU A 32 14.81 -1.97 6.56
CA GLU A 32 15.30 -3.11 7.36
C GLU A 32 14.52 -3.39 8.66
N GLN A 33 13.40 -2.70 8.89
CA GLN A 33 12.52 -2.93 10.03
C GLN A 33 11.24 -3.63 9.59
N SER A 34 10.71 -4.52 10.44
CA SER A 34 9.40 -5.13 10.20
C SER A 34 8.31 -4.23 10.79
N VAL A 35 7.23 -4.04 10.04
CA VAL A 35 6.14 -3.12 10.40
C VAL A 35 4.81 -3.84 10.26
N ALA A 36 4.00 -3.81 11.32
CA ALA A 36 2.59 -4.20 11.29
C ALA A 36 1.78 -3.05 10.69
N ASN A 37 0.92 -3.38 9.73
CA ASN A 37 0.19 -2.39 8.96
C ASN A 37 -1.28 -2.79 8.75
N LEU A 38 -2.19 -1.85 8.97
CA LEU A 38 -3.61 -1.95 8.62
C LEU A 38 -3.93 -0.81 7.67
N VAL A 39 -4.24 -1.18 6.43
CA VAL A 39 -4.59 -0.26 5.36
C VAL A 39 -5.93 -0.62 4.73
N GLY A 40 -6.55 0.39 4.13
CA GLY A 40 -7.73 0.24 3.30
C GLY A 40 -7.56 1.03 2.02
N ILE A 41 -8.04 0.47 0.92
CA ILE A 41 -8.00 1.12 -0.39
C ILE A 41 -9.42 1.28 -0.91
N ASP A 42 -9.81 2.50 -1.27
CA ASP A 42 -11.10 2.78 -1.89
C ASP A 42 -11.06 2.64 -3.42
N ARG A 43 -12.21 2.86 -4.07
CA ARG A 43 -12.34 2.81 -5.54
C ARG A 43 -11.58 3.93 -6.26
N GLU A 44 -11.36 5.06 -5.60
CA GLU A 44 -10.59 6.19 -6.12
C GLU A 44 -9.08 6.03 -5.89
N LYS A 45 -8.67 4.89 -5.32
CA LYS A 45 -7.30 4.53 -4.98
C LYS A 45 -6.69 5.47 -3.93
N ASN A 46 -7.53 6.01 -3.05
CA ASN A 46 -7.05 6.57 -1.80
C ASN A 46 -6.71 5.42 -0.86
N THR A 47 -5.53 5.51 -0.25
CA THR A 47 -5.02 4.60 0.75
C THR A 47 -5.19 5.23 2.11
N TYR A 48 -5.93 4.54 2.96
CA TYR A 48 -6.21 4.90 4.34
C TYR A 48 -5.36 4.01 5.22
N THR A 49 -4.57 4.61 6.11
CA THR A 49 -3.74 3.85 7.05
C THR A 49 -4.33 4.01 8.44
N TRP A 50 -4.55 2.92 9.16
CA TRP A 50 -4.98 2.93 10.57
C TRP A 50 -3.90 2.42 11.53
N LEU A 51 -3.06 1.49 11.07
CA LEU A 51 -1.91 0.99 11.82
C LEU A 51 -0.68 1.05 10.92
N ASN A 52 0.41 1.61 11.46
CA ASN A 52 1.74 1.54 10.86
C ASN A 52 2.77 1.57 11.99
N SER A 53 3.03 0.42 12.59
CA SER A 53 3.81 0.34 13.82
C SER A 53 4.90 -0.73 13.73
N LEU A 54 6.05 -0.44 14.34
CA LEU A 54 7.18 -1.37 14.36
C LEU A 54 6.77 -2.69 15.02
N MET A 55 7.24 -3.77 14.43
CA MET A 55 6.98 -5.12 14.89
C MET A 55 8.31 -5.85 15.09
N ASN A 56 8.45 -6.45 16.27
CA ASN A 56 9.58 -7.26 16.65
C ASN A 56 9.22 -8.74 16.65
N THR A 57 10.24 -9.60 16.69
CA THR A 57 10.03 -11.04 16.86
C THR A 57 9.38 -11.30 18.21
N GLY A 58 8.25 -12.01 18.20
CA GLY A 58 7.47 -12.35 19.39
C GLY A 58 6.29 -11.42 19.67
N ASP A 59 6.16 -10.32 18.94
CA ASP A 59 4.96 -9.49 19.00
C ASP A 59 3.75 -10.26 18.43
N VAL A 60 2.58 -10.01 18.99
CA VAL A 60 1.31 -10.66 18.62
C VAL A 60 0.33 -9.57 18.16
N ILE A 61 -0.29 -9.80 17.01
CA ILE A 61 -1.40 -8.99 16.51
C ILE A 61 -2.67 -9.81 16.75
N ASP A 62 -3.51 -9.36 17.68
CA ASP A 62 -4.82 -9.97 17.92
C ASP A 62 -5.84 -9.30 17.01
N MET A 63 -6.62 -10.12 16.29
CA MET A 63 -7.62 -9.63 15.35
C MET A 63 -8.90 -10.43 15.44
N GLU A 64 -10.03 -9.73 15.41
CA GLU A 64 -11.35 -10.36 15.34
C GLU A 64 -12.30 -9.62 14.40
N ILE A 65 -13.24 -10.36 13.83
CA ILE A 65 -14.39 -9.79 13.14
C ILE A 65 -15.49 -9.59 14.19
N ALA A 66 -15.93 -8.34 14.39
CA ALA A 66 -16.91 -8.00 15.41
C ALA A 66 -17.97 -7.02 14.89
N GLU A 67 -19.08 -6.93 15.63
CA GLU A 67 -20.01 -5.81 15.48
C GLU A 67 -19.47 -4.58 16.20
N LEU A 68 -19.19 -3.54 15.42
CA LEU A 68 -18.64 -2.27 15.87
C LEU A 68 -19.75 -1.21 15.99
N ASN A 69 -19.62 -0.41 17.04
CA ASN A 69 -20.46 0.79 17.27
C ASN A 69 -19.86 2.04 16.63
N ARG A 70 -18.56 2.02 16.34
CA ARG A 70 -17.79 3.12 15.74
C ARG A 70 -16.61 2.57 14.94
N SER A 71 -16.02 3.42 14.11
CA SER A 71 -14.76 3.16 13.41
C SER A 71 -13.72 4.19 13.88
N SER A 72 -12.48 3.74 14.08
CA SER A 72 -11.32 4.60 14.26
C SER A 72 -11.09 5.45 13.02
N VAL A 73 -10.58 6.66 13.25
CA VAL A 73 -10.15 7.58 12.19
C VAL A 73 -8.78 7.11 11.68
N PRO A 74 -8.55 7.05 10.35
CA PRO A 74 -7.24 6.72 9.81
C PRO A 74 -6.19 7.76 10.22
N ILE A 75 -4.97 7.29 10.49
CA ILE A 75 -3.81 8.13 10.82
C ILE A 75 -3.24 8.85 9.59
N SER A 76 -3.43 8.31 8.38
CA SER A 76 -3.09 8.98 7.13
C SER A 76 -4.07 8.60 6.00
N VAL A 77 -4.23 9.52 5.05
CA VAL A 77 -4.97 9.31 3.80
C VAL A 77 -4.11 9.83 2.66
N GLU A 78 -3.69 8.93 1.78
CA GLU A 78 -2.77 9.21 0.68
C GLU A 78 -3.34 8.73 -0.65
N LYS A 79 -3.17 9.50 -1.73
CA LYS A 79 -3.61 9.07 -3.05
C LYS A 79 -2.50 8.25 -3.71
N PHE A 80 -2.76 6.95 -3.93
CA PHE A 80 -1.76 5.96 -4.36
C PHE A 80 -1.04 6.34 -5.67
N PHE A 81 -1.66 7.14 -6.54
CA PHE A 81 -1.10 7.54 -7.85
C PHE A 81 -0.49 8.95 -7.85
N SER A 82 -0.53 9.69 -6.74
CA SER A 82 -0.12 11.10 -6.78
C SER A 82 1.39 11.33 -6.93
N GLU A 83 2.24 10.34 -6.64
CA GLU A 83 3.69 10.48 -6.82
C GLU A 83 4.19 9.98 -8.20
N GLU A 84 3.63 8.89 -8.74
CA GLU A 84 3.96 8.43 -10.09
C GLU A 84 3.46 9.38 -11.18
N GLU A 85 2.27 9.97 -11.01
CA GLU A 85 1.76 11.00 -11.93
C GLU A 85 2.59 12.29 -11.88
N LYS A 86 3.11 12.67 -10.70
CA LYS A 86 4.01 13.83 -10.54
C LYS A 86 5.43 13.56 -11.06
N SER A 87 5.93 12.34 -10.89
CA SER A 87 7.21 11.86 -11.43
C SER A 87 7.23 11.91 -12.96
N ASN A 88 6.13 11.47 -13.61
CA ASN A 88 6.00 11.52 -15.06
C ASN A 88 5.72 12.93 -15.62
N GLN A 89 5.18 13.86 -14.81
CA GLN A 89 5.02 15.27 -15.19
C GLN A 89 6.35 16.05 -15.22
N GLY A 90 7.43 15.52 -14.63
CA GLY A 90 8.75 16.15 -14.59
C GLY A 90 9.81 15.53 -15.51
N LYS A 91 9.49 14.44 -16.22
CA LYS A 91 10.41 13.84 -17.18
C LYS A 91 10.55 14.75 -18.40
N SER A 92 11.75 15.25 -18.64
CA SER A 92 12.06 15.98 -19.87
C SER A 92 11.91 15.07 -21.09
N ASP A 93 11.65 15.66 -22.26
CA ASP A 93 11.59 14.93 -23.53
C ASP A 93 12.84 14.07 -23.78
N GLU A 94 13.99 14.47 -23.23
CA GLU A 94 15.25 13.72 -23.28
C GLU A 94 15.22 12.41 -22.48
N MET A 95 14.58 12.41 -21.29
CA MET A 95 14.43 11.19 -20.49
C MET A 95 13.49 10.21 -21.20
N TRP A 96 12.41 10.69 -21.80
CA TRP A 96 11.50 9.85 -22.57
C TRP A 96 12.15 9.28 -23.83
N ALA A 97 12.96 10.08 -24.52
CA ALA A 97 13.71 9.62 -25.69
C ALA A 97 14.71 8.51 -25.33
N LYS A 98 15.36 8.62 -24.16
CA LYS A 98 16.26 7.59 -23.65
C LYS A 98 15.52 6.31 -23.30
N ASP A 99 14.46 6.39 -22.50
CA ASP A 99 13.67 5.22 -22.10
C ASP A 99 13.13 4.46 -23.34
N LEU A 100 12.72 5.20 -24.37
CA LEU A 100 12.26 4.62 -25.63
C LEU A 100 13.40 3.96 -26.44
N ALA A 101 14.59 4.55 -26.46
CA ALA A 101 15.76 3.97 -27.12
C ALA A 101 16.23 2.68 -26.43
N ASP A 102 16.21 2.66 -25.09
CA ASP A 102 16.54 1.51 -24.28
C ASP A 102 15.52 0.37 -24.52
N TYR A 103 14.23 0.70 -24.63
CA TYR A 103 13.18 -0.25 -25.00
C TYR A 103 13.44 -0.91 -26.36
N TYR A 104 13.70 -0.14 -27.42
CA TYR A 104 13.96 -0.71 -28.75
C TYR A 104 15.25 -1.53 -28.81
N THR A 105 16.26 -1.15 -28.02
CA THR A 105 17.49 -1.93 -27.90
C THR A 105 17.21 -3.29 -27.28
N LEU A 106 16.43 -3.32 -26.20
CA LEU A 106 16.03 -4.56 -25.54
C LEU A 106 15.14 -5.43 -26.44
N GLU A 107 14.17 -4.82 -27.13
CA GLU A 107 13.28 -5.53 -28.05
C GLU A 107 14.08 -6.22 -29.17
N LYS A 108 15.08 -5.54 -29.73
CA LYS A 108 15.95 -6.12 -30.76
C LYS A 108 16.74 -7.32 -30.21
N LEU A 109 17.36 -7.18 -29.04
CA LEU A 109 18.10 -8.27 -28.41
C LEU A 109 17.20 -9.49 -28.14
N LEU A 110 15.99 -9.26 -27.64
CA LEU A 110 15.04 -10.34 -27.35
C LEU A 110 14.58 -11.07 -28.62
N LYS A 111 14.40 -10.36 -29.73
CA LYS A 111 14.10 -10.96 -31.04
C LYS A 111 15.29 -11.76 -31.60
N GLU A 112 16.51 -11.24 -31.44
CA GLU A 112 17.74 -11.92 -31.89
C GLU A 112 17.98 -13.23 -31.13
N GLU A 113 17.66 -13.25 -29.84
CA GLU A 113 17.75 -14.43 -28.96
C GLU A 113 16.51 -15.35 -29.04
N GLY A 114 15.50 -14.99 -29.85
CA GLY A 114 14.30 -15.82 -30.08
C GLY A 114 13.28 -15.85 -28.94
N PHE A 115 13.34 -14.88 -28.02
CA PHE A 115 12.38 -14.72 -26.93
C PHE A 115 11.11 -13.94 -27.35
N LEU A 116 11.14 -13.29 -28.52
CA LEU A 116 10.04 -12.53 -29.13
C LEU A 116 9.89 -12.86 -30.61
#